data_AF-A0A970X2Q7-F1
#
_entry.id   AF-A0A970X2Q7-F1
#
_cell.length_a   1.000
_cell.length_b   1.000
_cell.length_c   1.000
_cell.angle_alpha   90.00
_cell.angle_beta   90.00
_cell.angle_gamma   90.00
#
_symmetry.space_group_name_H-M   'P 1'
#
loop_
_entity.id
_entity.type
_entity.pdbx_description
1 polymer ?
#
loop_
_entity_poly.entity_id
_entity_poly.type
_entity_poly.pdbx_seq_one_letter_code
_entity_poly.pdbx_strand_id
1 'polypeptide(L)' 'EQQKLWTLLPTGFGGINLTPSSLMLPEKSVSGFIGLGPHVRKVNYACQHCDMEHCLYRRKRLATLS' A
#
# COMPACT_ATOMS: atom_id res chain seq x y z
N GLU A 1 1.34 9.31 2.44
CA GLU A 1 0.35 9.13 1.34
C GLU A 1 -1.07 8.89 1.81
N GLN A 2 -1.33 8.05 2.81
CA GLN A 2 -2.70 7.75 3.26
C GLN A 2 -3.49 9.01 3.69
N GLN A 3 -2.91 9.90 4.50
CA GLN A 3 -3.54 11.18 4.87
C GLN A 3 -4.00 12.00 3.65
N LYS A 4 -3.16 12.07 2.59
CA LYS A 4 -3.48 12.81 1.35
C LYS A 4 -4.60 12.17 0.54
N LEU A 5 -4.70 10.83 0.54
CA LEU A 5 -5.82 10.15 -0.10
C LEU A 5 -7.14 10.52 0.60
N TRP A 6 -7.13 10.57 1.92
CA TRP A 6 -8.32 10.91 2.69
C TRP A 6 -8.78 12.36 2.51
N THR A 7 -7.90 13.30 2.14
CA THR A 7 -8.33 14.67 1.80
C THR A 7 -9.14 14.76 0.51
N LEU A 8 -9.11 13.73 -0.33
CA LEU A 8 -9.89 13.66 -1.58
C LEU A 8 -11.30 13.11 -1.35
N LEU A 9 -11.58 12.57 -0.17
CA LEU A 9 -12.86 11.97 0.18
C LEU A 9 -13.67 12.92 1.06
N PRO A 10 -15.02 12.84 1.01
CA PRO A 10 -15.87 13.57 1.95
C PRO A 10 -15.52 13.23 3.40
N THR A 11 -15.70 14.19 4.31
CA THR A 11 -15.53 13.95 5.74
C THR A 11 -16.47 12.83 6.21
N GLY A 12 -15.94 11.87 6.98
CA GLY A 12 -16.73 10.73 7.47
C GLY A 12 -17.04 9.65 6.42
N PHE A 13 -16.40 9.69 5.25
CA PHE A 13 -16.60 8.68 4.22
C PHE A 13 -16.35 7.26 4.75
N GLY A 14 -17.34 6.38 4.56
CA GLY A 14 -17.27 4.99 5.00
C GLY A 14 -17.21 4.79 6.52
N GLY A 15 -17.45 5.83 7.33
CA GLY A 15 -17.33 5.76 8.79
C GLY A 15 -15.90 5.52 9.28
N ILE A 16 -14.90 5.79 8.44
CA ILE A 16 -13.49 5.55 8.74
C ILE A 16 -12.83 6.84 9.21
N ASN A 17 -11.98 6.73 10.23
CA ASN A 17 -11.12 7.80 10.71
C ASN A 17 -9.64 7.42 10.60
N LEU A 18 -8.77 8.41 10.41
CA LEU A 18 -7.32 8.22 10.49
C LEU A 18 -6.78 8.74 11.82
N THR A 19 -5.91 7.95 12.46
CA THR A 19 -5.06 8.45 13.54
C THR A 19 -3.95 9.36 13.00
N PRO A 20 -3.21 10.10 13.86
CA PRO A 20 -2.03 10.86 13.42
C PRO A 20 -0.96 9.99 12.75
N SER A 21 -0.86 8.71 13.13
CA SER A 21 0.03 7.73 12.51
C SER A 21 -0.53 7.13 11.22
N SER A 22 -1.68 7.59 10.74
CA SER A 22 -2.40 7.10 9.56
C SER A 22 -3.02 5.69 9.71
N LEU A 23 -3.17 5.18 10.93
CA LEU A 23 -3.94 3.96 11.15
C LEU A 23 -5.41 4.22 10.87
N MET A 24 -6.07 3.34 10.12
CA MET A 24 -7.52 3.42 9.87
C MET A 24 -8.30 2.82 11.04
N LEU A 25 -9.37 3.51 11.43
CA LEU A 25 -10.34 3.04 12.41
C LEU A 25 -11.71 2.94 11.72
N PRO A 26 -12.35 1.76 11.67
CA PRO A 26 -11.93 0.49 12.28
C PRO A 26 -10.64 -0.11 11.70
N GLU A 27 -9.89 -0.89 12.50
CA GLU A 27 -8.59 -1.45 12.11
C GLU A 27 -8.66 -2.34 10.87
N LYS A 28 -9.75 -3.11 10.71
CA LYS A 28 -10.00 -3.95 9.53
C LYS A 28 -10.55 -3.15 8.34
N SER A 29 -9.91 -2.03 8.04
CA SER A 29 -10.20 -1.20 6.87
C SER A 29 -9.07 -1.32 5.85
N VAL A 30 -9.37 -1.08 4.57
CA VAL A 30 -8.38 -1.06 3.49
C VAL A 30 -8.61 0.16 2.59
N SER A 31 -7.54 0.83 2.18
CA SER A 31 -7.58 1.96 1.25
C SER A 31 -6.45 1.84 0.23
N GLY A 32 -6.68 2.27 -1.02
CA GLY A 32 -5.66 2.22 -2.07
C GLY A 32 -6.12 2.90 -3.37
N PHE A 33 -5.22 2.92 -4.36
CA PHE A 33 -5.50 3.41 -5.70
C PHE A 33 -5.66 2.25 -6.68
N ILE A 34 -6.58 2.41 -7.63
CA ILE A 34 -6.72 1.54 -8.80
C ILE A 34 -6.39 2.38 -10.02
N GLY A 35 -5.25 2.10 -10.66
CA GLY A 35 -4.88 2.76 -11.91
C GLY A 35 -5.64 2.17 -13.10
N LEU A 36 -6.24 3.01 -13.93
CA LEU A 36 -6.96 2.62 -15.15
C LEU A 36 -6.37 3.36 -16.36
N GLY A 37 -6.14 2.66 -17.47
CA GLY A 37 -5.69 3.25 -18.73
C GLY A 37 -4.73 2.38 -19.53
N PRO A 38 -4.57 2.65 -20.84
CA PRO A 38 -3.77 1.82 -21.75
C PRO A 38 -2.28 1.79 -21.41
N HIS A 39 -1.79 2.76 -20.65
CA HIS A 39 -0.39 2.86 -20.22
C HIS A 39 -0.14 2.40 -18.78
N VAL A 40 -1.16 1.86 -18.09
CA VAL A 40 -0.97 1.32 -16.74
C VAL A 40 -0.08 0.09 -16.83
N ARG A 41 1.04 0.12 -16.11
CA ARG A 41 1.96 -1.01 -16.00
C ARG A 41 1.88 -1.60 -14.61
N LYS A 42 1.71 -2.92 -14.54
CA LYS A 42 1.87 -3.65 -13.28
C LYS A 42 3.36 -3.62 -12.93
N VAL A 43 3.70 -2.86 -11.89
CA VAL A 43 5.06 -2.89 -11.33
C VAL A 43 5.19 -4.20 -10.56
N ASN A 44 6.33 -4.85 -10.72
CA ASN A 44 6.64 -6.06 -9.97
C ASN A 44 6.72 -5.77 -8.46
N TYR A 45 6.76 -6.83 -7.67
CA TYR A 45 6.79 -6.77 -6.22
C TYR A 45 7.82 -5.76 -5.69
N ALA A 46 7.38 -4.86 -4.80
CA ALA A 46 8.16 -3.72 -4.33
C ALA A 46 9.56 -4.08 -3.79
N CYS A 47 9.75 -5.31 -3.28
CA CYS A 47 11.08 -5.75 -2.84
C CYS A 47 12.14 -5.82 -3.96
N GLN A 48 11.76 -5.80 -5.24
CA GLN A 48 12.71 -5.71 -6.36
C GLN A 48 13.39 -4.34 -6.44
N HIS A 49 12.74 -3.29 -5.93
CA HIS A 49 13.23 -1.91 -5.94
C HIS A 49 13.64 -1.45 -4.54
N CYS A 50 13.86 -2.38 -3.62
CA CYS A 50 14.23 -2.08 -2.25
C CYS A 50 15.75 -2.16 -2.11
N ASP A 51 16.37 -1.15 -1.53
CA ASP A 51 17.83 -1.09 -1.38
C ASP A 51 18.34 -1.73 -0.07
N MET A 52 17.46 -2.36 0.70
CA MET A 52 17.83 -3.05 1.93
C MET A 52 18.66 -4.31 1.63
N GLU A 53 19.97 -4.23 1.87
CA GLU A 53 20.95 -5.29 1.59
C GLU A 53 20.64 -6.61 2.31
N HIS A 54 20.31 -6.55 3.59
CA HIS A 54 20.12 -7.74 4.44
C HIS A 54 18.65 -8.09 4.71
N CYS A 55 17.78 -7.94 3.71
CA CYS A 55 16.36 -8.24 3.85
C CYS A 55 16.08 -9.75 3.98
N LEU A 56 15.53 -10.18 5.13
CA LEU A 56 15.13 -11.57 5.39
C LEU A 56 13.96 -12.02 4.50
N TYR A 57 13.05 -11.10 4.17
CA TYR A 57 11.84 -11.39 3.37
C TYR A 57 12.16 -11.63 1.89
N ARG A 58 13.14 -10.91 1.34
CA ARG A 58 13.55 -11.07 -0.07
C ARG A 58 14.12 -12.46 -0.33
N ARG A 59 14.97 -12.94 0.58
CA ARG A 59 15.62 -14.26 0.47
C ARG A 59 14.61 -15.40 0.55
N LYS A 60 13.65 -15.33 1.48
CA LYS A 60 12.60 -16.37 1.61
C LYS A 60 11.76 -16.54 0.35
N ARG A 61 11.42 -15.44 -0.35
CA ARG A 61 10.60 -15.50 -1.57
C ARG A 61 11.37 -16.04 -2.78
N LEU A 62 12.63 -15.68 -2.96
CA LEU A 62 13.44 -16.20 -4.07
C LEU A 62 13.56 -17.73 -4.01
N ALA A 63 13.67 -18.30 -2.81
CA ALA A 63 13.71 -19.75 -2.60
C ALA A 63 12.37 -20.48 -2.88
N THR A 64 11.25 -19.76 -3.02
CA THR A 64 9.93 -20.36 -3.34
C THR A 64 9.59 -20.27 -4.84
N LEU A 65 10.38 -19.52 -5.62
CA LEU A 65 10.17 -19.29 -7.05
C LEU A 65 11.14 -20.09 -7.94
N SER A 66 11.96 -20.94 -7.33
CA SER A 66 12.91 -21.88 -7.94
C SER A 66 12.40 -23.30 -7.85
#